data_AF-A0A3D9H3S7-F1
#
_entry.id   AF-A0A3D9H3S7-F1
#
_cell.length_a   1.000
_cell.length_b   1.000
_cell.length_c   1.000
_cell.angle_alpha   90.00
_cell.angle_beta   90.00
_cell.angle_gamma   90.00
#
_symmetry.space_group_name_H-M   'P 1'
#
loop_
_entity.id
_entity.type
_entity.pdbx_description
1 polymer ?
#
loop_
_entity_poly.entity_id
_entity_poly.type
_entity_poly.pdbx_seq_one_letter_code
_entity_poly.pdbx_strand_id
1 'polypeptide(L)'
;MIKKVIVTVIVISIYSVSFSQILIKNPKNGSSNYLGDLVKIELKDSLSIFHFDKKTNDSIAYKLNNNFFIQTEIDTSKFFLLRVKNIKHKPNKENGYTYVIDFPAINRQAKIINIMYEEDSKGSWKAQSKNYATLLSDVEIKQINKSELEQKTFSKNSFKRTLLDAKEQNKNILLYFTAGWCYPCKWMDKYIFSHEEVHDNIISDFITLKVDVDSQKGEKLRQIYSGEGIPNFFILNSDGGILKKRVGSMKKSEFLDFLLVDNFTQPRKPKIKTKKTITKDIGIGLRLGLTNNNINNLSNTKSRTGITIDALYSIDYNRRYLIRTGLGFSSKGTDGLAVNYLKIPLEFGYSIYKGSLFDLPGAIRLIGAPYYAIRLNKDGLGISNNDYGVRFGISPQIGDFTELEFEIYYEYGMNDLFESISGKQNNRSFGLSLSLTL
;
A
#
# COMPACT_ATOMS: atom_id res chain seq x y z
N MET A 1 19.90 -40.73 81.26
CA MET A 1 19.84 -39.30 80.87
C MET A 1 20.66 -39.14 79.62
N ILE A 2 20.04 -39.21 78.44
CA ILE A 2 19.38 -38.05 77.82
C ILE A 2 20.47 -37.07 77.42
N LYS A 3 20.97 -37.24 76.20
CA LYS A 3 20.52 -36.42 75.06
C LYS A 3 20.76 -34.94 75.37
N LYS A 4 22.01 -34.47 75.22
CA LYS A 4 22.30 -33.04 74.95
C LYS A 4 23.72 -32.69 74.47
N VAL A 5 24.59 -33.66 74.14
CA VAL A 5 25.97 -33.32 73.71
C VAL A 5 26.37 -33.92 72.35
N ILE A 6 25.57 -34.81 71.75
CA ILE A 6 25.85 -35.41 70.42
C ILE A 6 25.11 -34.69 69.26
N VAL A 7 24.40 -33.58 69.53
CA VAL A 7 23.70 -32.79 68.49
C VAL A 7 24.47 -31.51 68.09
N THR A 8 25.56 -31.15 68.78
CA THR A 8 26.28 -29.90 68.49
C THR A 8 27.59 -30.09 67.72
N VAL A 9 28.15 -31.31 67.64
CA VAL A 9 29.42 -31.54 66.90
C VAL A 9 29.20 -32.18 65.52
N ILE A 10 28.05 -32.82 65.28
CA ILE A 10 27.66 -33.30 63.93
C ILE A 10 27.08 -32.17 63.06
N VAL A 11 26.79 -30.99 63.63
CA VAL A 11 26.34 -29.81 62.87
C VAL A 11 27.52 -28.95 62.36
N ILE A 12 28.75 -29.21 62.80
CA ILE A 12 29.95 -28.50 62.33
C ILE A 12 30.64 -29.22 61.15
N SER A 13 30.29 -30.47 60.86
CA SER A 13 30.89 -31.26 59.75
C SER A 13 30.04 -31.32 58.47
N ILE A 14 28.98 -30.50 58.33
CA ILE A 14 28.14 -30.43 57.11
C ILE A 14 28.18 -29.03 56.43
N TYR A 15 28.89 -28.04 56.99
CA TYR A 15 29.03 -26.70 56.38
C TYR A 15 30.39 -26.42 55.72
N SER A 16 31.17 -27.46 55.44
CA SER A 16 32.44 -27.33 54.72
C SER A 16 32.56 -28.34 53.58
N VAL A 17 31.50 -28.47 52.76
CA VAL A 17 31.74 -28.73 51.34
C VAL A 17 31.95 -27.37 50.70
N SER A 18 33.23 -27.00 50.66
CA SER A 18 33.78 -26.08 49.69
C SER A 18 33.31 -26.54 48.30
N PHE A 19 32.15 -26.07 47.85
CA PHE A 19 31.94 -25.94 46.42
C PHE A 19 32.87 -24.82 46.00
N SER A 20 34.06 -25.25 45.56
CA SER A 20 34.94 -24.54 44.67
C SER A 20 34.11 -23.55 43.86
N GLN A 21 34.43 -22.26 43.97
CA GLN A 21 34.15 -21.36 42.86
C GLN A 21 34.77 -22.05 41.65
N ILE A 22 33.94 -22.64 40.80
CA ILE A 22 34.36 -23.00 39.46
C ILE A 22 34.66 -21.65 38.84
N LEU A 23 35.93 -21.24 38.93
CA LEU A 23 36.49 -20.23 38.08
C LEU A 23 36.37 -20.83 36.68
N ILE A 24 35.26 -20.52 36.01
CA ILE A 24 35.05 -20.90 34.62
C ILE A 24 36.18 -20.18 33.88
N LYS A 25 37.25 -20.92 33.59
CA LYS A 25 38.27 -20.48 32.64
C LYS A 25 37.51 -20.07 31.39
N ASN A 26 37.62 -18.78 31.08
CA ASN A 26 37.01 -18.15 29.92
C ASN A 26 37.14 -19.11 28.72
N PRO A 27 36.03 -19.62 28.15
CA PRO A 27 36.13 -20.48 27.00
C PRO A 27 36.89 -19.71 25.92
N LYS A 28 37.97 -20.30 25.40
CA LYS A 28 38.89 -19.70 24.41
C LYS A 28 38.20 -19.22 23.10
N ASN A 29 36.87 -19.31 23.02
CA ASN A 29 36.03 -19.00 21.86
C ASN A 29 35.09 -17.79 22.07
N GLY A 30 35.39 -16.86 22.99
CA GLY A 30 34.74 -15.53 23.04
C GLY A 30 33.24 -15.48 23.32
N SER A 31 32.63 -16.62 23.71
CA SER A 31 31.21 -16.72 24.04
C SER A 31 31.01 -16.75 25.55
N SER A 32 30.33 -15.74 26.10
CA SER A 32 30.04 -15.62 27.55
C SER A 32 28.55 -15.85 27.80
N ASN A 33 28.20 -16.68 28.79
CA ASN A 33 26.81 -16.85 29.22
C ASN A 33 26.37 -15.82 30.27
N TYR A 34 27.29 -15.00 30.80
CA TYR A 34 26.96 -13.92 31.73
C TYR A 34 26.47 -12.67 31.00
N LEU A 35 25.21 -12.28 31.25
CA LEU A 35 24.50 -11.18 30.59
C LEU A 35 24.82 -9.78 31.13
N GLY A 36 25.39 -9.66 32.34
CA GLY A 36 25.54 -8.38 33.05
C GLY A 36 24.35 -8.07 33.98
N ASP A 37 24.20 -6.80 34.36
CA ASP A 37 23.14 -6.32 35.24
C ASP A 37 21.92 -5.89 34.44
N LEU A 38 20.73 -6.36 34.82
CA LEU A 38 19.47 -5.95 34.21
C LEU A 38 19.16 -4.49 34.57
N VAL A 39 19.02 -3.65 33.56
CA VAL A 39 18.78 -2.20 33.75
C VAL A 39 17.38 -1.77 33.31
N LYS A 40 16.75 -2.50 32.38
CA LYS A 40 15.42 -2.17 31.88
C LYS A 40 14.71 -3.39 31.32
N ILE A 41 13.40 -3.46 31.54
CA ILE A 41 12.50 -4.39 30.84
C ILE A 41 11.45 -3.55 30.11
N GLU A 42 11.23 -3.83 28.83
CA GLU A 42 10.09 -3.31 28.06
C GLU A 42 9.13 -4.47 27.76
N LEU A 43 7.91 -4.38 28.28
CA LEU A 43 6.86 -5.34 27.96
C LEU A 43 6.05 -4.81 26.79
N LYS A 44 6.18 -5.47 25.64
CA LYS A 44 5.30 -5.35 24.47
C LYS A 44 4.44 -6.62 24.42
N ASP A 45 3.34 -6.63 23.69
CA ASP A 45 2.43 -7.77 23.71
C ASP A 45 2.90 -8.97 22.89
N SER A 46 3.83 -8.81 21.93
CA SER A 46 4.45 -9.96 21.24
C SER A 46 5.86 -10.29 21.72
N LEU A 47 6.49 -9.36 22.45
CA LEU A 47 7.87 -9.44 22.90
C LEU A 47 8.09 -8.81 24.28
N SER A 48 8.95 -9.42 25.07
CA SER A 48 9.52 -8.80 26.26
C SER A 48 10.99 -8.53 25.99
N ILE A 49 11.38 -7.25 26.04
CA ILE A 49 12.73 -6.80 25.70
C ILE A 49 13.49 -6.50 26.99
N PHE A 50 14.62 -7.16 27.16
CA PHE A 50 15.46 -7.03 28.35
C PHE A 50 16.77 -6.33 27.98
N HIS A 51 17.14 -5.33 28.76
CA HIS A 51 18.37 -4.58 28.59
C HIS A 51 19.34 -4.91 29.72
N PHE A 52 20.51 -5.45 29.39
CA PHE A 52 21.57 -5.75 30.36
C PHE A 52 22.79 -4.91 30.09
N ASP A 53 23.32 -4.27 31.13
CA ASP A 53 24.61 -3.59 31.06
C ASP A 53 25.72 -4.50 31.59
N LYS A 54 26.75 -4.70 30.78
CA LYS A 54 27.92 -5.49 31.12
C LYS A 54 29.18 -4.64 30.98
N LYS A 55 29.88 -4.45 32.11
CA LYS A 55 31.23 -3.87 32.14
C LYS A 55 32.23 -4.84 31.54
N THR A 56 33.13 -4.35 30.70
CA THR A 56 34.20 -5.17 30.11
C THR A 56 35.47 -4.35 29.95
N ASN A 57 36.60 -4.95 30.30
CA ASN A 57 37.91 -4.35 30.02
C ASN A 57 38.37 -4.61 28.57
N ASP A 58 37.68 -5.52 27.87
CA ASP A 58 37.94 -5.84 26.46
C ASP A 58 37.20 -4.89 25.53
N SER A 59 37.88 -4.46 24.46
CA SER A 59 37.38 -3.54 23.43
C SER A 59 36.41 -4.19 22.42
N ILE A 60 36.02 -5.45 22.64
CA ILE A 60 35.13 -6.22 21.76
C ILE A 60 33.98 -6.81 22.59
N ALA A 61 32.75 -6.71 22.07
CA ALA A 61 31.59 -7.32 22.71
C ALA A 61 31.69 -8.85 22.73
N TYR A 62 31.41 -9.46 23.87
CA TYR A 62 31.28 -10.92 23.95
C TYR A 62 30.08 -11.39 23.13
N LYS A 63 30.27 -12.49 22.40
CA LYS A 63 29.17 -13.15 21.70
C LYS A 63 28.31 -13.89 22.72
N LEU A 64 27.03 -13.59 22.78
CA LEU A 64 26.09 -14.32 23.64
C LEU A 64 25.57 -15.57 22.91
N ASN A 65 25.38 -16.66 23.64
CA ASN A 65 24.75 -17.86 23.08
C ASN A 65 23.23 -17.66 22.93
N ASN A 66 22.61 -18.29 21.94
CA ASN A 66 21.15 -18.22 21.70
C ASN A 66 20.36 -19.22 22.57
N ASN A 67 20.95 -19.71 23.66
CA ASN A 67 20.39 -20.74 24.54
C ASN A 67 19.94 -20.17 25.88
N PHE A 68 19.47 -18.92 25.90
CA PHE A 68 18.80 -18.35 27.07
C PHE A 68 17.29 -18.57 27.00
N PHE A 69 16.69 -18.66 28.18
CA PHE A 69 15.27 -18.93 28.38
C PHE A 69 14.73 -18.11 29.54
N ILE A 70 13.42 -17.85 29.49
CA ILE A 70 12.71 -17.24 30.61
C ILE A 70 11.80 -18.27 31.28
N GLN A 71 11.86 -18.28 32.61
CA GLN A 71 10.88 -18.94 33.44
C GLN A 71 10.11 -17.88 34.22
N THR A 72 8.79 -17.96 34.17
CA THR A 72 7.89 -17.05 34.89
C THR A 72 7.13 -17.82 35.95
N GLU A 73 6.93 -17.23 37.12
CA GLU A 73 6.07 -17.80 38.16
C GLU A 73 4.81 -16.96 38.32
N ILE A 74 3.65 -17.60 38.16
CA ILE A 74 2.34 -17.00 38.43
C ILE A 74 1.78 -17.77 39.63
N ASP A 75 1.74 -17.10 40.78
CA ASP A 75 1.43 -17.69 42.08
C ASP A 75 2.38 -18.83 42.47
N THR A 76 1.98 -20.09 42.31
CA THR A 76 2.78 -21.29 42.60
C THR A 76 3.13 -22.09 41.33
N SER A 77 2.62 -21.66 40.17
CA SER A 77 2.81 -22.34 38.90
C SER A 77 4.00 -21.76 38.16
N LYS A 78 4.98 -22.62 37.86
CA LYS A 78 6.17 -22.28 37.09
C LYS A 78 5.93 -22.58 35.61
N PHE A 79 6.01 -21.55 34.79
CA PHE A 79 5.88 -21.65 33.33
C PHE A 79 7.25 -21.44 32.70
N PHE A 80 7.68 -22.42 31.91
CA PHE A 80 8.89 -22.37 31.12
C PHE A 80 8.52 -21.98 29.70
N LEU A 81 8.95 -20.81 29.23
CA LEU A 81 8.68 -20.38 27.87
C LEU A 81 9.96 -19.85 27.20
N LEU A 82 10.30 -20.60 26.15
CA LEU A 82 10.85 -20.15 24.88
C LEU A 82 12.27 -19.58 24.85
N ARG A 83 12.94 -19.97 23.76
CA ARG A 83 14.28 -19.58 23.35
C ARG A 83 14.32 -18.10 22.95
N VAL A 84 15.43 -17.43 23.22
CA VAL A 84 15.70 -16.06 22.73
C VAL A 84 15.39 -15.92 21.24
N LYS A 85 14.64 -14.88 20.88
CA LYS A 85 14.34 -14.53 19.48
C LYS A 85 15.47 -13.72 18.84
N ASN A 86 16.09 -12.82 19.60
CA ASN A 86 17.14 -11.96 19.09
C ASN A 86 18.06 -11.42 20.20
N ILE A 87 19.32 -11.16 19.85
CA ILE A 87 20.31 -10.53 20.74
C ILE A 87 21.01 -9.43 19.95
N LYS A 88 20.92 -8.19 20.44
CA LYS A 88 21.67 -7.04 19.94
C LYS A 88 22.57 -6.50 21.04
N HIS A 89 23.60 -5.75 20.68
CA HIS A 89 24.44 -5.05 21.65
C HIS A 89 24.85 -3.67 21.13
N LYS A 90 25.14 -2.75 22.05
CA LYS A 90 25.70 -1.42 21.77
C LYS A 90 26.68 -1.02 22.88
N PRO A 91 27.70 -0.19 22.59
CA PRO A 91 28.55 0.35 23.65
C PRO A 91 27.73 1.14 24.67
N ASN A 92 28.08 1.03 25.95
CA ASN A 92 27.47 1.80 27.04
C ASN A 92 28.46 2.84 27.60
N LYS A 93 27.97 3.70 28.51
CA LYS A 93 28.75 4.83 29.06
C LYS A 93 29.83 4.42 30.07
N GLU A 94 29.86 3.16 30.52
CA GLU A 94 30.73 2.70 31.62
C GLU A 94 31.80 1.71 31.14
N ASN A 95 32.42 1.96 29.97
CA ASN A 95 33.37 1.05 29.33
C ASN A 95 32.82 -0.38 29.26
N GLY A 96 31.68 -0.54 28.59
CA GLY A 96 30.98 -1.81 28.50
C GLY A 96 30.02 -1.86 27.32
N TYR A 97 29.13 -2.87 27.33
CA TYR A 97 28.08 -3.02 26.34
C TYR A 97 26.72 -3.18 27.01
N THR A 98 25.70 -2.53 26.44
CA THR A 98 24.29 -2.83 26.70
C THR A 98 23.84 -3.92 25.73
N TYR A 99 23.48 -5.09 26.24
CA TYR A 99 22.84 -6.16 25.49
C TYR A 99 21.32 -5.99 25.53
N VAL A 100 20.67 -6.09 24.37
CA VAL A 100 19.22 -6.03 24.21
C VAL A 100 18.75 -7.39 23.73
N ILE A 101 17.95 -8.06 24.55
CA ILE A 101 17.53 -9.44 24.32
C ILE A 101 16.02 -9.49 24.20
N ASP A 102 15.55 -10.00 23.07
CA ASP A 102 14.14 -10.12 22.76
C ASP A 102 13.67 -11.54 23.15
N PHE A 103 12.79 -11.59 24.15
CA PHE A 103 12.07 -12.80 24.52
C PHE A 103 10.62 -12.72 24.03
N PRO A 104 9.93 -13.86 23.89
CA PRO A 104 8.47 -13.85 23.71
C PRO A 104 7.76 -13.14 24.86
N ALA A 105 6.56 -12.63 24.59
CA ALA A 105 5.80 -11.89 25.58
C ALA A 105 5.59 -12.71 26.86
N ILE A 106 6.02 -12.13 27.97
CA ILE A 106 5.84 -12.66 29.32
C ILE A 106 4.43 -12.35 29.78
N ASN A 107 3.82 -13.30 30.50
CA ASN A 107 2.55 -13.04 31.15
C ASN A 107 2.70 -11.88 32.15
N ARG A 108 1.88 -10.84 31.98
CA ARG A 108 1.91 -9.62 32.82
C ARG A 108 1.53 -9.88 34.28
N GLN A 109 0.97 -11.05 34.60
CA GLN A 109 0.69 -11.50 35.97
C GLN A 109 1.87 -12.24 36.61
N ALA A 110 2.98 -12.44 35.90
CA ALA A 110 4.18 -13.06 36.45
C ALA A 110 4.69 -12.23 37.63
N LYS A 111 4.94 -12.90 38.76
CA LYS A 111 5.50 -12.28 39.97
C LYS A 111 7.02 -12.42 40.02
N ILE A 112 7.53 -13.48 39.42
CA ILE A 112 8.96 -13.79 39.37
C ILE A 112 9.33 -14.07 37.91
N ILE A 113 10.45 -13.50 37.48
CA ILE A 113 11.07 -13.75 36.18
C ILE A 113 12.50 -14.24 36.43
N ASN A 114 12.79 -15.48 36.02
CA ASN A 114 14.12 -16.06 36.06
C ASN A 114 14.67 -16.22 34.65
N ILE A 115 15.95 -15.88 34.47
CA ILE A 115 16.67 -16.08 33.21
C ILE A 115 17.63 -17.25 33.38
N MET A 116 17.53 -18.22 32.48
CA MET A 116 18.30 -19.47 32.54
C MET A 116 19.07 -19.66 31.24
N TYR A 117 20.14 -20.45 31.29
CA TYR A 117 20.83 -20.91 30.09
C TYR A 117 21.03 -22.43 30.10
N GLU A 118 21.03 -23.02 28.92
CA GLU A 118 21.32 -24.45 28.72
C GLU A 118 22.83 -24.65 28.52
N GLU A 119 23.46 -25.50 29.34
CA GLU A 119 24.92 -25.66 29.37
C GLU A 119 25.42 -26.73 28.37
N ASP A 120 24.58 -27.71 28.03
CA ASP A 120 24.91 -28.79 27.10
C ASP A 120 23.71 -29.21 26.24
N SER A 121 23.96 -29.97 25.17
CA SER A 121 22.91 -30.53 24.29
C SER A 121 22.13 -31.68 24.93
N LYS A 122 22.33 -31.95 26.23
CA LYS A 122 21.70 -33.03 27.00
C LYS A 122 20.67 -32.50 28.00
N GLY A 123 20.37 -31.20 27.96
CA GLY A 123 19.31 -30.59 28.74
C GLY A 123 19.67 -30.29 30.20
N SER A 124 20.97 -30.12 30.52
CA SER A 124 21.35 -29.62 31.84
C SER A 124 21.18 -28.09 31.92
N TRP A 125 20.37 -27.63 32.87
CA TRP A 125 20.00 -26.23 33.05
C TRP A 125 20.81 -25.61 34.19
N LYS A 126 21.47 -24.47 33.94
CA LYS A 126 21.99 -23.61 35.01
C LYS A 126 21.26 -22.28 35.00
N ALA A 127 20.68 -21.93 36.15
CA ALA A 127 20.06 -20.63 36.34
C ALA A 127 21.16 -19.60 36.63
N GLN A 128 21.19 -18.52 35.85
CA GLN A 128 21.77 -17.28 36.35
C GLN A 128 20.68 -16.62 37.22
N SER A 129 20.37 -17.22 38.37
CA SER A 129 19.25 -16.81 39.21
C SER A 129 19.55 -15.48 39.91
N LYS A 130 19.25 -14.36 39.25
CA LYS A 130 18.85 -13.15 39.96
C LYS A 130 17.33 -13.16 40.02
N ASN A 131 16.79 -13.14 41.24
CA ASN A 131 15.36 -12.96 41.45
C ASN A 131 15.02 -11.50 41.12
N TYR A 132 14.44 -11.25 39.94
CA TYR A 132 14.05 -9.92 39.50
C TYR A 132 12.63 -9.54 39.94
N ALA A 133 12.05 -10.23 40.95
CA ALA A 133 10.68 -10.02 41.42
C ALA A 133 10.34 -8.58 41.83
N THR A 134 11.34 -7.79 42.24
CA THR A 134 11.18 -6.36 42.57
C THR A 134 11.22 -5.42 41.38
N LEU A 135 11.57 -5.87 40.16
CA LEU A 135 11.68 -4.97 39.01
C LEU A 135 10.36 -4.71 38.28
N LEU A 136 9.34 -5.56 38.41
CA LEU A 136 8.04 -5.30 37.76
C LEU A 136 7.29 -4.10 38.37
N SER A 137 7.58 -3.74 39.63
CA SER A 137 7.01 -2.54 40.26
C SER A 137 7.64 -1.22 39.75
N ASP A 138 8.90 -1.27 39.28
CA ASP A 138 9.64 -0.09 38.78
C ASP A 138 9.69 -0.03 37.23
N VAL A 139 9.14 -1.03 36.55
CA VAL A 139 8.99 -1.03 35.10
C VAL A 139 7.98 0.04 34.71
N GLU A 140 8.41 1.02 33.91
CA GLU A 140 7.51 1.91 33.18
C GLU A 140 6.62 1.05 32.26
N ILE A 141 5.44 0.68 32.75
CA ILE A 141 4.41 0.06 31.95
C ILE A 141 3.86 1.17 31.05
N LYS A 142 4.42 1.30 29.83
CA LYS A 142 3.72 1.99 28.75
C LYS A 142 2.52 1.12 28.37
N GLN A 143 1.44 1.22 29.13
CA GLN A 143 0.14 0.71 28.71
C GLN A 143 -0.22 1.47 27.43
N ILE A 144 -0.01 0.83 26.27
CA ILE A 144 -0.56 1.37 25.03
C ILE A 144 -2.07 1.37 25.23
N ASN A 145 -2.66 2.56 25.29
CA ASN A 145 -4.10 2.68 25.50
C ASN A 145 -4.81 1.89 24.40
N LYS A 146 -5.85 1.13 24.76
CA LYS A 146 -6.58 0.25 23.84
C LYS A 146 -7.13 0.99 22.60
N SER A 147 -7.52 2.25 22.80
CA SER A 147 -7.94 3.19 21.75
C SER A 147 -6.76 3.76 20.94
N GLU A 148 -5.58 3.84 21.52
CA GLU A 148 -4.34 4.29 20.87
C GLU A 148 -3.78 3.19 19.95
N LEU A 149 -3.92 1.92 20.35
CA LEU A 149 -3.51 0.78 19.53
C LEU A 149 -4.37 0.67 18.27
N GLU A 150 -5.70 0.78 18.38
CA GLU A 150 -6.60 0.84 17.21
C GLU A 150 -6.23 2.00 16.26
N GLN A 151 -5.97 3.19 16.81
CA GLN A 151 -5.54 4.36 16.05
C GLN A 151 -4.18 4.17 15.36
N LYS A 152 -3.27 3.37 15.96
CA LYS A 152 -2.00 2.98 15.35
C LYS A 152 -2.17 1.87 14.32
N THR A 153 -3.13 0.96 14.52
CA THR A 153 -3.38 -0.16 13.59
C THR A 153 -3.89 0.37 12.26
N PHE A 154 -4.84 1.30 12.24
CA PHE A 154 -5.48 1.76 11.01
C PHE A 154 -5.17 3.22 10.68
N SER A 155 -4.48 3.43 9.55
CA SER A 155 -4.20 4.79 9.07
C SER A 155 -5.48 5.49 8.58
N LYS A 156 -5.56 6.81 8.79
CA LYS A 156 -6.59 7.70 8.21
C LYS A 156 -6.15 8.31 6.86
N ASN A 157 -5.23 7.65 6.18
CA ASN A 157 -4.68 8.14 4.91
C ASN A 157 -5.70 8.03 3.77
N SER A 158 -5.44 8.70 2.65
CA SER A 158 -6.23 8.46 1.43
C SER A 158 -5.84 7.12 0.81
N PHE A 159 -6.79 6.42 0.16
CA PHE A 159 -6.50 5.16 -0.54
C PHE A 159 -5.34 5.26 -1.54
N LYS A 160 -5.25 6.40 -2.25
CA LYS A 160 -4.11 6.68 -3.14
C LYS A 160 -2.78 6.70 -2.39
N ARG A 161 -2.74 7.30 -1.19
CA ARG A 161 -1.54 7.33 -0.35
C ARG A 161 -1.23 5.93 0.20
N THR A 162 -2.24 5.17 0.62
CA THR A 162 -2.11 3.77 1.06
C THR A 162 -1.47 2.90 -0.03
N LEU A 163 -1.88 3.05 -1.30
CA LEU A 163 -1.26 2.34 -2.43
C LEU A 163 0.20 2.72 -2.65
N LEU A 164 0.54 4.01 -2.52
CA LEU A 164 1.93 4.45 -2.63
C LEU A 164 2.78 3.87 -1.50
N ASP A 165 2.33 3.98 -0.25
CA ASP A 165 3.04 3.47 0.92
C ASP A 165 3.21 1.94 0.81
N ALA A 166 2.20 1.22 0.30
CA ALA A 166 2.25 -0.23 0.10
C ALA A 166 3.29 -0.64 -0.94
N LYS A 167 3.43 0.15 -2.02
CA LYS A 167 4.47 -0.05 -3.04
C LYS A 167 5.86 0.28 -2.50
N GLU A 168 6.00 1.40 -1.80
CA GLU A 168 7.29 1.84 -1.22
C GLU A 168 7.80 0.86 -0.17
N GLN A 169 6.91 0.31 0.65
CA GLN A 169 7.26 -0.61 1.74
C GLN A 169 7.17 -2.08 1.33
N ASN A 170 6.79 -2.37 0.09
CA ASN A 170 6.56 -3.73 -0.44
C ASN A 170 5.65 -4.58 0.48
N LYS A 171 4.53 -4.00 0.90
CA LYS A 171 3.53 -4.62 1.77
C LYS A 171 2.19 -4.75 1.06
N ASN A 172 1.39 -5.74 1.49
CA ASN A 172 0.00 -5.83 1.07
C ASN A 172 -0.84 -4.74 1.77
N ILE A 173 -2.09 -4.55 1.33
CA ILE A 173 -3.00 -3.59 1.96
C ILE A 173 -4.09 -4.35 2.68
N LEU A 174 -4.32 -4.02 3.96
CA LEU A 174 -5.51 -4.44 4.69
C LEU A 174 -6.53 -3.29 4.65
N LEU A 175 -7.56 -3.47 3.83
CA LEU A 175 -8.66 -2.53 3.68
C LEU A 175 -9.85 -2.97 4.52
N TYR A 176 -10.32 -2.10 5.41
CA TYR A 176 -11.41 -2.35 6.34
C TYR A 176 -12.55 -1.34 6.17
N PHE A 177 -13.70 -1.78 5.70
CA PHE A 177 -14.94 -0.98 5.64
C PHE A 177 -15.76 -1.10 6.92
N THR A 178 -16.17 0.04 7.48
CA THR A 178 -16.88 0.19 8.75
C THR A 178 -17.92 1.30 8.68
N ALA A 179 -18.73 1.47 9.73
CA ALA A 179 -19.60 2.64 9.91
C ALA A 179 -19.78 2.97 11.40
N GLY A 180 -20.08 4.22 11.72
CA GLY A 180 -20.34 4.66 13.10
C GLY A 180 -21.52 3.96 13.77
N TRP A 181 -22.51 3.49 13.00
CA TRP A 181 -23.68 2.76 13.47
C TRP A 181 -23.51 1.23 13.45
N CYS A 182 -22.41 0.71 12.91
CA CYS A 182 -22.19 -0.72 12.78
C CYS A 182 -21.76 -1.36 14.10
N TYR A 183 -22.71 -2.02 14.78
CA TYR A 183 -22.43 -2.69 16.06
C TYR A 183 -21.38 -3.83 15.96
N PRO A 184 -21.44 -4.73 14.94
CA PRO A 184 -20.39 -5.75 14.77
C PRO A 184 -19.01 -5.16 14.47
N CYS A 185 -18.94 -3.98 13.83
CA CYS A 185 -17.68 -3.25 13.61
C CYS A 185 -17.08 -2.75 14.93
N LYS A 186 -17.90 -2.15 15.78
CA LYS A 186 -17.47 -1.73 17.14
C LYS A 186 -17.00 -2.91 17.97
N TRP A 187 -17.61 -4.09 17.79
CA TRP A 187 -17.15 -5.31 18.43
C TRP A 187 -15.75 -5.72 17.92
N MET A 188 -15.50 -5.69 16.61
CA MET A 188 -14.16 -5.92 16.05
C MET A 188 -13.12 -4.95 16.60
N ASP A 189 -13.42 -3.65 16.60
CA ASP A 189 -12.53 -2.60 17.14
C ASP A 189 -12.21 -2.88 18.62
N LYS A 190 -13.22 -3.19 19.42
CA LYS A 190 -13.08 -3.38 20.88
C LYS A 190 -12.43 -4.71 21.25
N TYR A 191 -12.68 -5.80 20.53
CA TYR A 191 -12.29 -7.14 20.98
C TYR A 191 -11.27 -7.83 20.08
N ILE A 192 -11.03 -7.34 18.86
CA ILE A 192 -10.07 -7.93 17.91
C ILE A 192 -8.89 -7.00 17.68
N PHE A 193 -9.12 -5.77 17.19
CA PHE A 193 -8.02 -4.83 16.84
C PHE A 193 -7.32 -4.20 18.04
N SER A 194 -7.83 -4.49 19.23
CA SER A 194 -7.26 -4.10 20.49
C SER A 194 -6.29 -5.13 21.08
N HIS A 195 -6.16 -6.31 20.47
CA HIS A 195 -5.10 -7.24 20.79
C HIS A 195 -3.84 -6.84 20.02
N GLU A 196 -2.73 -6.59 20.69
CA GLU A 196 -1.49 -6.22 19.98
C GLU A 196 -0.90 -7.38 19.19
N GLU A 197 -1.17 -8.65 19.52
CA GLU A 197 -0.84 -9.73 18.57
C GLU A 197 -1.50 -9.49 17.21
N VAL A 198 -2.76 -9.06 17.19
CA VAL A 198 -3.46 -8.70 15.94
C VAL A 198 -2.85 -7.44 15.34
N HIS A 199 -2.56 -6.41 16.16
CA HIS A 199 -1.86 -5.20 15.70
C HIS A 199 -0.54 -5.54 15.01
N ASP A 200 0.32 -6.29 15.66
CA ASP A 200 1.68 -6.63 15.22
C ASP A 200 1.64 -7.41 13.91
N ASN A 201 0.76 -8.42 13.79
CA ASN A 201 0.56 -9.16 12.54
C ASN A 201 0.01 -8.25 11.41
N ILE A 202 -0.76 -7.23 11.75
CA ILE A 202 -1.25 -6.26 10.76
C ILE A 202 -0.10 -5.31 10.34
N ILE A 203 0.59 -4.67 11.28
CA ILE A 203 1.61 -3.66 10.97
C ILE A 203 2.90 -4.26 10.40
N SER A 204 3.21 -5.52 10.69
CA SER A 204 4.35 -6.23 10.09
C SER A 204 4.19 -6.36 8.59
N ASP A 205 3.02 -6.78 8.13
CA ASP A 205 2.84 -7.29 6.77
C ASP A 205 1.94 -6.43 5.89
N PHE A 206 1.20 -5.49 6.49
CA PHE A 206 0.20 -4.68 5.79
C PHE A 206 0.38 -3.17 5.98
N ILE A 207 0.03 -2.43 4.93
CA ILE A 207 -0.41 -1.03 5.05
C ILE A 207 -1.91 -1.04 5.24
N THR A 208 -2.40 -0.32 6.24
CA THR A 208 -3.82 -0.40 6.63
C THR A 208 -4.61 0.81 6.16
N LEU A 209 -5.86 0.58 5.81
CA LEU A 209 -6.82 1.64 5.57
C LEU A 209 -8.18 1.27 6.16
N LYS A 210 -8.66 2.09 7.10
CA LYS A 210 -10.03 2.02 7.62
C LYS A 210 -10.90 3.05 6.90
N VAL A 211 -12.03 2.61 6.38
CA VAL A 211 -12.91 3.39 5.53
C VAL A 211 -14.30 3.40 6.14
N ASP A 212 -14.76 4.61 6.49
CA ASP A 212 -16.16 4.82 6.84
C ASP A 212 -17.00 4.83 5.56
N VAL A 213 -17.93 3.89 5.48
CA VAL A 213 -18.79 3.72 4.31
C VAL A 213 -19.75 4.90 4.12
N ASP A 214 -20.13 5.61 5.18
CA ASP A 214 -21.00 6.79 5.08
C ASP A 214 -20.25 8.03 4.56
N SER A 215 -18.93 7.96 4.45
CA SER A 215 -18.14 9.04 3.87
C SER A 215 -18.19 9.01 2.34
N GLN A 216 -18.14 10.19 1.71
CA GLN A 216 -18.12 10.31 0.24
C GLN A 216 -16.97 9.51 -0.42
N LYS A 217 -15.83 9.39 0.27
CA LYS A 217 -14.68 8.57 -0.18
C LYS A 217 -14.95 7.09 0.00
N GLY A 218 -15.62 6.71 1.10
CA GLY A 218 -15.97 5.34 1.39
C GLY A 218 -17.01 4.78 0.43
N GLU A 219 -17.99 5.59 0.04
CA GLU A 219 -18.99 5.19 -0.96
C GLU A 219 -18.33 4.80 -2.29
N LYS A 220 -17.43 5.65 -2.81
CA LYS A 220 -16.67 5.37 -4.04
C LYS A 220 -15.82 4.10 -3.93
N LEU A 221 -15.17 3.89 -2.79
CA LEU A 221 -14.38 2.67 -2.57
C LEU A 221 -15.26 1.43 -2.45
N ARG A 222 -16.46 1.56 -1.88
CA ARG A 222 -17.44 0.47 -1.76
C ARG A 222 -17.92 0.01 -3.13
N GLN A 223 -18.14 0.94 -4.05
CA GLN A 223 -18.48 0.65 -5.45
C GLN A 223 -17.36 -0.11 -6.19
N ILE A 224 -16.09 0.24 -5.93
CA ILE A 224 -14.93 -0.42 -6.54
C ILE A 224 -14.74 -1.84 -5.99
N TYR A 225 -14.88 -2.03 -4.68
CA TYR A 225 -14.56 -3.29 -4.00
C TYR A 225 -15.79 -4.18 -3.73
N SER A 226 -16.97 -3.84 -4.26
CA SER A 226 -18.24 -4.59 -4.21
C SER A 226 -18.43 -5.43 -2.95
N GLY A 227 -18.71 -4.74 -1.85
CA GLY A 227 -18.92 -5.34 -0.54
C GLY A 227 -20.37 -5.29 -0.09
N GLU A 228 -21.03 -6.44 0.00
CA GLU A 228 -22.32 -6.56 0.71
C GLU A 228 -22.05 -6.69 2.22
N GLY A 229 -22.65 -5.82 3.04
CA GLY A 229 -22.53 -5.87 4.50
C GLY A 229 -21.23 -5.27 5.09
N ILE A 230 -21.28 -4.92 6.39
CA ILE A 230 -20.15 -4.45 7.19
C ILE A 230 -20.14 -5.13 8.57
N PRO A 231 -18.97 -5.38 9.20
CA PRO A 231 -17.62 -5.06 8.74
C PRO A 231 -17.22 -5.86 7.50
N ASN A 232 -16.39 -5.29 6.62
CA ASN A 232 -15.92 -5.97 5.43
C ASN A 232 -14.42 -5.74 5.22
N PHE A 233 -13.70 -6.82 4.99
CA PHE A 233 -12.24 -6.86 4.97
C PHE A 233 -11.73 -7.33 3.63
N PHE A 234 -10.72 -6.63 3.11
CA PHE A 234 -10.00 -7.02 1.90
C PHE A 234 -8.51 -7.01 2.18
N ILE A 235 -7.83 -8.06 1.71
CA ILE A 235 -6.38 -8.03 1.53
C ILE A 235 -6.14 -7.74 0.06
N LEU A 236 -5.49 -6.63 -0.23
CA LEU A 236 -5.10 -6.22 -1.57
C LEU A 236 -3.59 -6.38 -1.74
N ASN A 237 -3.14 -6.62 -2.97
CA ASN A 237 -1.73 -6.42 -3.29
C ASN A 237 -1.40 -4.91 -3.35
N SER A 238 -0.13 -4.58 -3.50
CA SER A 238 0.33 -3.17 -3.57
C SER A 238 -0.20 -2.39 -4.78
N ASP A 239 -0.77 -3.06 -5.79
CA ASP A 239 -1.46 -2.46 -6.94
C ASP A 239 -2.97 -2.25 -6.72
N GLY A 240 -3.51 -2.71 -5.58
CA GLY A 240 -4.93 -2.58 -5.24
C GLY A 240 -5.81 -3.73 -5.75
N GLY A 241 -5.23 -4.79 -6.31
CA GLY A 241 -5.94 -6.01 -6.69
C GLY A 241 -6.27 -6.88 -5.49
N ILE A 242 -7.47 -7.48 -5.47
CA ILE A 242 -7.97 -8.28 -4.35
C ILE A 242 -7.25 -9.65 -4.29
N LEU A 243 -6.60 -9.94 -3.17
CA LEU A 243 -6.04 -11.26 -2.85
C LEU A 243 -7.03 -12.10 -2.02
N LYS A 244 -7.63 -11.49 -0.99
CA LYS A 244 -8.68 -12.13 -0.15
C LYS A 244 -9.76 -11.11 0.18
N LYS A 245 -10.99 -11.59 0.38
CA LYS A 245 -12.12 -10.79 0.89
C LYS A 245 -12.90 -11.57 1.93
N ARG A 246 -13.42 -10.88 2.96
CA ARG A 246 -14.30 -11.48 3.96
C ARG A 246 -15.27 -10.45 4.54
N VAL A 247 -16.55 -10.78 4.47
CA VAL A 247 -17.65 -10.02 5.06
C VAL A 247 -17.96 -10.57 6.45
N GLY A 248 -18.30 -9.69 7.38
CA GLY A 248 -18.76 -10.02 8.72
C GLY A 248 -17.67 -9.99 9.78
N SER A 249 -18.09 -9.98 11.05
CA SER A 249 -17.18 -10.04 12.19
C SER A 249 -16.50 -11.41 12.27
N MET A 250 -15.24 -11.42 12.72
CA MET A 250 -14.43 -12.62 12.90
C MET A 250 -13.96 -12.73 14.34
N LYS A 251 -13.87 -13.96 14.87
CA LYS A 251 -13.13 -14.21 16.11
C LYS A 251 -11.63 -14.00 15.88
N LYS A 252 -10.86 -13.81 16.95
CA LYS A 252 -9.41 -13.52 16.86
C LYS A 252 -8.64 -14.53 16.02
N SER A 253 -8.81 -15.82 16.26
CA SER A 253 -8.15 -16.88 15.49
C SER A 253 -8.52 -16.82 14.01
N GLU A 254 -9.81 -16.69 13.70
CA GLU A 254 -10.30 -16.58 12.33
C GLU A 254 -9.78 -15.33 11.61
N PHE A 255 -9.58 -14.23 12.34
CA PHE A 255 -8.99 -13.01 11.80
C PHE A 255 -7.50 -13.19 11.51
N LEU A 256 -6.75 -13.82 12.41
CA LEU A 256 -5.34 -14.16 12.19
C LEU A 256 -5.19 -15.12 10.98
N ASP A 257 -6.05 -16.13 10.86
CA ASP A 257 -6.08 -17.02 9.69
C ASP A 257 -6.45 -16.26 8.41
N PHE A 258 -7.31 -15.25 8.50
CA PHE A 258 -7.61 -14.38 7.38
C PHE A 258 -6.37 -13.58 6.93
N LEU A 259 -5.52 -13.13 7.85
CA LEU A 259 -4.27 -12.43 7.54
C LEU A 259 -3.23 -13.32 6.86
N LEU A 260 -3.31 -14.65 7.02
CA LEU A 260 -2.42 -15.57 6.31
C LEU A 260 -2.69 -15.52 4.81
N VAL A 261 -1.67 -15.10 4.07
CA VAL A 261 -1.61 -15.16 2.61
C VAL A 261 -0.56 -16.21 2.27
N ASP A 262 -0.94 -17.28 1.57
CA ASP A 262 -0.01 -18.36 1.24
C ASP A 262 1.17 -17.81 0.43
N ASN A 263 2.35 -17.85 1.04
CA ASN A 263 3.63 -17.51 0.42
C ASN A 263 4.07 -18.60 -0.58
N PHE A 264 3.22 -19.04 -1.51
CA PHE A 264 3.60 -19.81 -2.70
C PHE A 264 2.67 -19.55 -3.88
N THR A 265 2.59 -18.29 -4.30
CA THR A 265 2.90 -18.01 -5.71
C THR A 265 4.11 -17.09 -5.70
N GLN A 266 5.30 -17.71 -5.79
CA GLN A 266 6.46 -17.03 -6.36
C GLN A 266 5.97 -16.23 -7.57
N PRO A 267 6.37 -14.95 -7.72
CA PRO A 267 5.93 -14.15 -8.85
C PRO A 267 6.19 -14.96 -10.12
N ARG A 268 5.15 -15.26 -10.90
CA ARG A 268 5.38 -15.54 -12.32
C ARG A 268 6.04 -14.27 -12.81
N LYS A 269 7.38 -14.25 -12.94
CA LYS A 269 8.14 -13.12 -13.45
C LYS A 269 7.37 -12.54 -14.65
N PRO A 270 6.72 -11.37 -14.57
CA PRO A 270 6.80 -10.52 -15.73
C PRO A 270 8.24 -10.02 -15.69
N LYS A 271 8.99 -10.27 -16.76
CA LYS A 271 10.37 -9.81 -16.91
C LYS A 271 10.54 -8.42 -16.29
N ILE A 272 11.37 -8.32 -15.25
CA ILE A 272 11.85 -7.05 -14.74
C ILE A 272 12.44 -6.31 -15.94
N LYS A 273 11.78 -5.24 -16.38
CA LYS A 273 12.49 -4.13 -16.98
C LYS A 273 12.70 -3.13 -15.85
N THR A 274 13.91 -3.15 -15.29
CA THR A 274 14.50 -2.00 -14.61
C THR A 274 14.61 -0.88 -15.63
N LYS A 275 13.52 -0.14 -15.74
CA LYS A 275 13.32 1.17 -16.40
C LYS A 275 11.83 1.38 -16.23
N LYS A 276 11.38 2.53 -15.74
CA LYS A 276 9.97 2.97 -15.75
C LYS A 276 9.30 2.42 -17.01
N THR A 277 8.58 1.29 -16.92
CA THR A 277 8.14 0.57 -18.12
C THR A 277 7.10 1.47 -18.73
N ILE A 278 7.48 2.16 -19.80
CA ILE A 278 6.53 2.91 -20.60
C ILE A 278 5.57 1.85 -21.13
N THR A 279 4.36 1.76 -20.56
CA THR A 279 3.29 0.95 -21.14
C THR A 279 2.87 1.71 -22.39
N LYS A 280 3.18 1.11 -23.54
CA LYS A 280 2.81 1.63 -24.85
C LYS A 280 1.66 0.77 -25.33
N ASP A 281 0.48 1.34 -25.31
CA ASP A 281 -0.73 0.69 -25.81
C ASP A 281 -0.95 1.21 -27.24
N ILE A 282 -1.08 0.29 -28.18
CA ILE A 282 -1.38 0.61 -29.57
C ILE A 282 -2.81 0.19 -29.80
N GLY A 283 -3.61 1.07 -30.41
CA GLY A 283 -5.02 0.79 -30.65
C GLY A 283 -5.48 1.24 -32.02
N ILE A 284 -6.52 0.58 -32.51
CA ILE A 284 -7.23 0.95 -33.74
C ILE A 284 -8.65 1.32 -33.33
N GLY A 285 -9.10 2.49 -33.78
CA GLY A 285 -10.39 3.03 -33.36
C GLY A 285 -11.23 3.59 -34.47
N LEU A 286 -12.50 3.78 -34.13
CA LEU A 286 -13.49 4.48 -34.93
C LEU A 286 -14.02 5.66 -34.14
N ARG A 287 -14.11 6.83 -34.77
CA ARG A 287 -14.77 8.01 -34.19
C ARG A 287 -15.95 8.43 -35.02
N LEU A 288 -17.06 8.69 -34.35
CA LEU A 288 -18.25 9.29 -34.92
C LEU A 288 -18.44 10.66 -34.28
N GLY A 289 -18.69 11.69 -35.09
CA GLY A 289 -18.84 13.05 -34.61
C GLY A 289 -19.94 13.82 -35.30
N LEU A 290 -20.47 14.79 -34.57
CA LEU A 290 -21.42 15.79 -35.04
C LEU A 290 -20.79 17.16 -34.86
N THR A 291 -20.98 18.03 -35.84
CA THR A 291 -20.43 19.38 -35.84
C THR A 291 -21.52 20.41 -36.12
N ASN A 292 -21.38 21.57 -35.51
CA ASN A 292 -22.07 22.79 -35.84
C ASN A 292 -21.03 23.80 -36.35
N ASN A 293 -21.18 24.18 -37.61
CA ASN A 293 -20.22 24.93 -38.40
C ASN A 293 -20.66 26.38 -38.50
N ASN A 294 -19.69 27.27 -38.36
CA ASN A 294 -19.84 28.69 -38.57
C ASN A 294 -18.71 29.16 -39.46
N ILE A 295 -19.05 29.68 -40.64
CA ILE A 295 -18.11 30.32 -41.54
C ILE A 295 -18.36 31.82 -41.38
N ASN A 296 -17.30 32.60 -41.20
CA ASN A 296 -17.43 34.05 -41.11
C ASN A 296 -18.23 34.59 -42.31
N ASN A 297 -18.98 35.68 -42.12
CA ASN A 297 -19.66 36.40 -43.19
C ASN A 297 -20.67 35.62 -44.07
N LEU A 298 -20.97 34.35 -43.76
CA LEU A 298 -22.04 33.56 -44.39
C LEU A 298 -23.27 33.48 -43.46
N SER A 299 -24.36 34.16 -43.84
CA SER A 299 -25.59 34.23 -43.04
C SER A 299 -26.52 33.01 -43.19
N ASN A 300 -26.22 32.09 -44.11
CA ASN A 300 -27.08 30.92 -44.35
C ASN A 300 -26.97 29.90 -43.21
N THR A 301 -28.08 29.69 -42.49
CA THR A 301 -28.17 28.83 -41.30
C THR A 301 -28.45 27.36 -41.63
N LYS A 302 -28.88 27.04 -42.86
CA LYS A 302 -29.32 25.69 -43.24
C LYS A 302 -28.17 24.68 -43.37
N SER A 303 -26.93 25.13 -43.61
CA SER A 303 -25.76 24.28 -43.89
C SER A 303 -24.81 24.11 -42.70
N ARG A 304 -25.27 24.34 -41.47
CA ARG A 304 -24.39 24.41 -40.30
C ARG A 304 -24.10 23.05 -39.68
N THR A 305 -24.93 22.05 -39.84
CA THR A 305 -24.65 20.72 -39.28
C THR A 305 -23.66 19.94 -40.15
N GLY A 306 -22.86 19.09 -39.53
CA GLY A 306 -21.97 18.17 -40.23
C GLY A 306 -21.72 16.89 -39.45
N ILE A 307 -21.35 15.84 -40.17
CA ILE A 307 -21.05 14.51 -39.62
C ILE A 307 -19.58 14.21 -39.91
N THR A 308 -18.91 13.55 -38.96
CA THR A 308 -17.56 13.04 -39.12
C THR A 308 -17.48 11.55 -38.80
N ILE A 309 -16.72 10.81 -39.59
CA ILE A 309 -16.43 9.40 -39.38
C ILE A 309 -14.93 9.21 -39.58
N ASP A 310 -14.21 8.80 -38.54
CA ASP A 310 -12.75 8.64 -38.61
C ASP A 310 -12.34 7.21 -38.29
N ALA A 311 -11.42 6.68 -39.07
CA ALA A 311 -10.62 5.51 -38.73
C ALA A 311 -9.30 5.97 -38.12
N LEU A 312 -8.97 5.49 -36.93
CA LEU A 312 -7.94 6.02 -36.07
C LEU A 312 -6.91 4.94 -35.75
N TYR A 313 -5.64 5.35 -35.73
CA TYR A 313 -4.54 4.58 -35.17
C TYR A 313 -3.94 5.39 -34.03
N SER A 314 -3.86 4.80 -32.84
CA SER A 314 -3.38 5.48 -31.65
C SER A 314 -2.26 4.75 -30.96
N ILE A 315 -1.43 5.54 -30.30
CA ILE A 315 -0.39 5.12 -29.40
C ILE A 315 -0.62 5.88 -28.09
N ASP A 316 -0.93 5.18 -27.02
CA ASP A 316 -1.01 5.74 -25.68
C ASP A 316 0.23 5.33 -24.87
N TYR A 317 0.88 6.31 -24.24
CA TYR A 317 2.03 6.12 -23.37
C TYR A 317 1.64 6.37 -21.91
N ASN A 318 1.69 5.31 -21.11
CA ASN A 318 1.40 5.33 -19.67
C ASN A 318 0.02 5.93 -19.33
N ARG A 319 -0.97 5.86 -20.23
CA ARG A 319 -2.29 6.49 -20.09
C ARG A 319 -2.23 8.00 -19.87
N ARG A 320 -1.07 8.63 -20.14
CA ARG A 320 -0.78 10.05 -19.83
C ARG A 320 -0.65 10.87 -21.11
N TYR A 321 -0.06 10.28 -22.13
CA TYR A 321 0.17 10.92 -23.42
C TYR A 321 -0.46 10.07 -24.51
N LEU A 322 -1.37 10.64 -25.28
CA LEU A 322 -1.96 10.03 -26.46
C LEU A 322 -1.33 10.67 -27.70
N ILE A 323 -0.93 9.85 -28.65
CA ILE A 323 -0.67 10.27 -30.03
C ILE A 323 -1.61 9.47 -30.91
N ARG A 324 -2.39 10.14 -31.76
CA ARG A 324 -3.34 9.50 -32.66
C ARG A 324 -3.26 10.13 -34.04
N THR A 325 -3.39 9.31 -35.07
CA THR A 325 -3.52 9.77 -36.46
C THR A 325 -4.60 8.94 -37.14
N GLY A 326 -5.06 9.34 -38.31
CA GLY A 326 -6.08 8.56 -38.99
C GLY A 326 -6.49 9.13 -40.34
N LEU A 327 -7.57 8.54 -40.85
CA LEU A 327 -8.30 9.03 -42.02
C LEU A 327 -9.72 9.32 -41.58
N GLY A 328 -10.11 10.58 -41.69
CA GLY A 328 -11.43 11.08 -41.37
C GLY A 328 -12.21 11.46 -42.61
N PHE A 329 -13.49 11.11 -42.68
CA PHE A 329 -14.41 11.70 -43.63
C PHE A 329 -15.27 12.70 -42.88
N SER A 330 -15.41 13.92 -43.42
CA SER A 330 -16.28 14.95 -42.87
C SER A 330 -17.19 15.48 -43.95
N SER A 331 -18.50 15.46 -43.72
CA SER A 331 -19.49 16.14 -44.56
C SER A 331 -20.11 17.28 -43.78
N LYS A 332 -20.03 18.50 -44.30
CA LYS A 332 -20.53 19.72 -43.68
C LYS A 332 -21.55 20.39 -44.61
N GLY A 333 -22.78 20.61 -44.16
CA GLY A 333 -23.85 21.20 -44.97
C GLY A 333 -24.96 20.24 -45.36
N THR A 334 -25.92 20.72 -46.14
CA THR A 334 -27.13 19.98 -46.57
C THR A 334 -27.09 19.63 -48.05
N ASP A 335 -27.99 18.75 -48.49
CA ASP A 335 -28.12 18.28 -49.87
C ASP A 335 -28.01 19.41 -50.91
N GLY A 336 -27.08 19.25 -51.85
CA GLY A 336 -26.76 20.22 -52.91
C GLY A 336 -25.68 21.26 -52.57
N LEU A 337 -25.38 21.48 -51.28
CA LEU A 337 -24.37 22.45 -50.80
C LEU A 337 -23.37 21.85 -49.80
N ALA A 338 -23.39 20.53 -49.60
CA ALA A 338 -22.52 19.84 -48.68
C ALA A 338 -21.06 19.86 -49.16
N VAL A 339 -20.14 20.23 -48.27
CA VAL A 339 -18.70 20.16 -48.49
C VAL A 339 -18.16 18.93 -47.78
N ASN A 340 -17.58 18.03 -48.56
CA ASN A 340 -17.03 16.75 -48.16
C ASN A 340 -15.51 16.84 -48.15
N TYR A 341 -14.91 16.48 -47.02
CA TYR A 341 -13.48 16.47 -46.81
C TYR A 341 -13.00 15.07 -46.45
N LEU A 342 -11.88 14.67 -47.04
CA LEU A 342 -11.00 13.67 -46.46
C LEU A 342 -9.98 14.39 -45.57
N LYS A 343 -9.94 14.05 -44.29
CA LYS A 343 -9.11 14.66 -43.25
C LYS A 343 -8.03 13.69 -42.78
N ILE A 344 -6.86 14.24 -42.47
CA ILE A 344 -5.76 13.56 -41.81
C ILE A 344 -5.44 14.34 -40.53
N PRO A 345 -5.98 13.93 -39.36
CA PRO A 345 -5.65 14.54 -38.10
C PRO A 345 -4.34 13.97 -37.54
N LEU A 346 -3.56 14.80 -36.86
CA LEU A 346 -2.46 14.38 -36.00
C LEU A 346 -2.73 14.89 -34.59
N GLU A 347 -3.19 14.02 -33.72
CA GLU A 347 -3.71 14.36 -32.41
C GLU A 347 -2.70 14.08 -31.31
N PHE A 348 -2.56 15.06 -30.42
CA PHE A 348 -1.76 14.97 -29.21
C PHE A 348 -2.68 15.18 -28.01
N GLY A 349 -2.69 14.20 -27.12
CA GLY A 349 -3.53 14.23 -25.93
C GLY A 349 -2.71 14.17 -24.65
N TYR A 350 -3.10 14.96 -23.65
CA TYR A 350 -2.49 14.96 -22.32
C TYR A 350 -3.54 14.77 -21.23
N SER A 351 -3.44 13.68 -20.46
CA SER A 351 -4.38 13.37 -19.39
C SER A 351 -4.11 14.25 -18.17
N ILE A 352 -4.90 15.31 -17.99
CA ILE A 352 -4.80 16.26 -16.88
C ILE A 352 -5.35 15.69 -15.57
N TYR A 353 -6.31 14.77 -15.66
CA TYR A 353 -6.89 14.06 -14.53
C TYR A 353 -6.94 12.56 -14.82
N LYS A 354 -6.67 11.76 -13.78
CA LYS A 354 -6.80 10.29 -13.79
C LYS A 354 -7.42 9.87 -12.47
N GLY A 355 -8.48 9.11 -12.51
CA GLY A 355 -9.21 8.71 -11.32
C GLY A 355 -10.52 8.05 -11.69
N SER A 356 -11.60 8.45 -11.03
CA SER A 356 -12.95 7.99 -11.36
C SER A 356 -13.75 9.11 -12.02
N LEU A 357 -14.51 8.76 -13.05
CA LEU A 357 -15.56 9.55 -13.71
C LEU A 357 -16.84 8.70 -13.72
N PHE A 358 -17.93 9.24 -13.16
CA PHE A 358 -19.20 8.50 -12.99
C PHE A 358 -19.04 7.13 -12.33
N ASP A 359 -18.23 7.07 -11.27
CA ASP A 359 -17.95 5.86 -10.48
C ASP A 359 -17.27 4.72 -11.26
N LEU A 360 -16.85 4.98 -12.49
CA LEU A 360 -16.03 4.11 -13.32
C LEU A 360 -14.59 4.65 -13.39
N PRO A 361 -13.57 3.80 -13.60
CA PRO A 361 -12.22 4.26 -13.91
C PRO A 361 -12.25 5.22 -15.10
N GLY A 362 -11.42 6.26 -15.09
CA GLY A 362 -11.48 7.25 -16.16
C GLY A 362 -10.40 8.33 -16.09
N ALA A 363 -10.38 9.16 -17.14
CA ALA A 363 -9.45 10.26 -17.28
C ALA A 363 -10.11 11.45 -17.98
N ILE A 364 -9.59 12.65 -17.74
CA ILE A 364 -9.91 13.83 -18.56
C ILE A 364 -8.63 14.20 -19.31
N ARG A 365 -8.74 14.24 -20.64
CA ARG A 365 -7.63 14.53 -21.55
C ARG A 365 -7.87 15.84 -22.28
N LEU A 366 -6.85 16.68 -22.32
CA LEU A 366 -6.81 17.82 -23.24
C LEU A 366 -6.24 17.33 -24.57
N ILE A 367 -6.85 17.73 -25.69
CA ILE A 367 -6.47 17.33 -27.03
C ILE A 367 -6.10 18.58 -27.83
N GLY A 368 -4.97 18.52 -28.51
CA GLY A 368 -4.58 19.44 -29.58
C GLY A 368 -4.29 18.63 -30.84
N ALA A 369 -4.95 18.96 -31.94
CA ALA A 369 -4.91 18.16 -33.16
C ALA A 369 -4.85 19.07 -34.40
N PRO A 370 -3.65 19.40 -34.91
CA PRO A 370 -3.53 19.89 -36.27
C PRO A 370 -4.12 18.88 -37.27
N TYR A 371 -4.73 19.38 -38.33
CA TYR A 371 -5.26 18.56 -39.39
C TYR A 371 -4.98 19.17 -40.77
N TYR A 372 -4.91 18.29 -41.75
CA TYR A 372 -4.98 18.63 -43.16
C TYR A 372 -6.23 17.99 -43.77
N ALA A 373 -6.89 18.69 -44.68
CA ALA A 373 -8.14 18.27 -45.28
C ALA A 373 -8.12 18.51 -46.79
N ILE A 374 -8.58 17.53 -47.56
CA ILE A 374 -8.70 17.57 -49.01
C ILE A 374 -10.18 17.52 -49.35
N ARG A 375 -10.66 18.48 -50.14
CA ARG A 375 -12.06 18.51 -50.58
C ARG A 375 -12.30 17.43 -51.63
N LEU A 376 -13.43 16.73 -51.52
CA LEU A 376 -13.83 15.66 -52.43
C LEU A 376 -14.92 16.07 -53.44
N ASN A 377 -15.63 17.19 -53.22
CA ASN A 377 -16.65 17.68 -54.17
C ASN A 377 -16.01 18.16 -55.49
N LYS A 378 -16.73 17.95 -56.61
CA LYS A 378 -16.35 18.45 -57.94
C LYS A 378 -16.22 19.97 -57.97
N ASP A 379 -15.31 20.45 -58.83
CA ASP A 379 -15.02 21.87 -59.03
C ASP A 379 -16.26 22.67 -59.46
N GLY A 380 -16.31 23.96 -59.05
CA GLY A 380 -17.39 24.89 -59.42
C GLY A 380 -18.00 25.69 -58.27
N LEU A 381 -17.59 25.44 -57.01
CA LEU A 381 -18.12 26.17 -55.83
C LEU A 381 -17.29 27.38 -55.40
N GLY A 382 -16.15 27.66 -56.04
CA GLY A 382 -15.23 28.75 -55.65
C GLY A 382 -14.56 28.54 -54.28
N ILE A 383 -14.62 27.30 -53.76
CA ILE A 383 -14.02 26.91 -52.49
C ILE A 383 -12.57 26.44 -52.74
N SER A 384 -11.66 26.59 -51.78
CA SER A 384 -10.32 26.00 -51.86
C SER A 384 -10.39 24.46 -51.91
N ASN A 385 -9.45 23.84 -52.64
CA ASN A 385 -9.34 22.38 -52.73
C ASN A 385 -8.76 21.74 -51.46
N ASN A 386 -8.02 22.52 -50.67
CA ASN A 386 -7.41 22.07 -49.43
C ASN A 386 -7.83 22.97 -48.26
N ASP A 387 -7.91 22.43 -47.07
CA ASP A 387 -8.10 23.16 -45.81
C ASP A 387 -7.15 22.59 -44.76
N TYR A 388 -6.72 23.42 -43.83
CA TYR A 388 -5.88 23.01 -42.71
C TYR A 388 -6.19 23.87 -41.51
N GLY A 389 -5.98 23.31 -40.34
CA GLY A 389 -6.34 23.99 -39.11
C GLY A 389 -5.92 23.21 -37.89
N VAL A 390 -6.43 23.66 -36.75
CA VAL A 390 -6.18 23.04 -35.46
C VAL A 390 -7.50 22.80 -34.74
N ARG A 391 -7.61 21.62 -34.16
CA ARG A 391 -8.71 21.22 -33.28
C ARG A 391 -8.21 21.19 -31.84
N PHE A 392 -8.97 21.79 -30.95
CA PHE A 392 -8.74 21.74 -29.51
C PHE A 392 -9.93 21.09 -28.83
N GLY A 393 -9.69 20.10 -27.97
CA GLY A 393 -10.74 19.32 -27.36
C GLY A 393 -10.48 18.99 -25.89
N ILE A 394 -11.57 18.71 -25.18
CA ILE A 394 -11.54 18.09 -23.86
C ILE A 394 -12.28 16.77 -23.98
N SER A 395 -11.61 15.69 -23.59
CA SER A 395 -12.11 14.34 -23.74
C SER A 395 -12.15 13.59 -22.40
N PRO A 396 -13.34 13.46 -21.78
CA PRO A 396 -13.55 12.48 -20.72
C PRO A 396 -13.55 11.06 -21.28
N GLN A 397 -12.90 10.16 -20.53
CA GLN A 397 -12.70 8.75 -20.86
C GLN A 397 -13.23 7.90 -19.72
N ILE A 398 -13.99 6.88 -20.04
CA ILE A 398 -14.66 6.01 -19.06
C ILE A 398 -14.23 4.56 -19.35
N GLY A 399 -13.81 3.83 -18.32
CA GLY A 399 -13.38 2.44 -18.37
C GLY A 399 -11.89 2.22 -18.11
N ASP A 400 -11.50 0.93 -18.06
CA ASP A 400 -10.11 0.48 -17.85
C ASP A 400 -9.26 0.48 -19.13
N PHE A 401 -9.84 0.89 -20.24
CA PHE A 401 -9.22 0.84 -21.55
C PHE A 401 -9.29 2.22 -22.21
N THR A 402 -8.40 2.45 -23.16
CA THR A 402 -8.41 3.55 -24.14
C THR A 402 -9.65 3.54 -25.05
N GLU A 403 -10.71 2.81 -24.69
CA GLU A 403 -11.73 2.26 -25.56
C GLU A 403 -12.96 3.13 -25.72
N LEU A 404 -13.37 4.01 -24.80
CA LEU A 404 -14.53 4.86 -25.02
C LEU A 404 -14.23 6.31 -24.62
N GLU A 405 -14.16 7.17 -25.64
CA GLU A 405 -13.83 8.57 -25.47
C GLU A 405 -14.99 9.44 -25.96
N PHE A 406 -15.54 10.25 -25.06
CA PHE A 406 -16.36 11.37 -25.47
C PHE A 406 -15.44 12.58 -25.63
N GLU A 407 -15.65 13.41 -26.64
CA GLU A 407 -14.86 14.62 -26.85
C GLU A 407 -15.79 15.77 -27.22
N ILE A 408 -15.59 16.90 -26.53
CA ILE A 408 -16.13 18.20 -26.91
C ILE A 408 -14.96 18.99 -27.48
N TYR A 409 -15.10 19.51 -28.69
CA TYR A 409 -14.01 20.18 -29.37
C TYR A 409 -14.43 21.43 -30.16
N TYR A 410 -13.45 22.26 -30.43
CA TYR A 410 -13.52 23.39 -31.34
C TYR A 410 -12.46 23.23 -32.43
N GLU A 411 -12.87 23.29 -33.70
CA GLU A 411 -12.00 23.35 -34.86
C GLU A 411 -11.87 24.79 -35.36
N TYR A 412 -10.65 25.20 -35.66
CA TYR A 412 -10.34 26.45 -36.32
C TYR A 412 -9.56 26.18 -37.60
N GLY A 413 -10.21 26.40 -38.74
CA GLY A 413 -9.59 26.43 -40.05
C GLY A 413 -8.74 27.69 -40.21
N MET A 414 -7.54 27.52 -40.74
CA MET A 414 -6.57 28.58 -40.97
C MET A 414 -6.51 28.98 -42.44
N ASN A 415 -6.94 28.09 -43.33
CA ASN A 415 -7.01 28.41 -44.75
C ASN A 415 -8.22 29.29 -45.05
N ASP A 416 -8.07 30.15 -46.05
CA ASP A 416 -9.20 30.89 -46.60
C ASP A 416 -10.00 29.96 -47.50
N LEU A 417 -11.26 29.72 -47.15
CA LEU A 417 -12.08 28.77 -47.88
C LEU A 417 -12.60 29.31 -49.20
N PHE A 418 -12.74 30.64 -49.37
CA PHE A 418 -13.35 31.23 -50.55
C PHE A 418 -12.44 32.30 -51.15
N GLU A 419 -11.87 32.01 -52.32
CA GLU A 419 -10.99 32.97 -53.01
C GLU A 419 -11.76 34.16 -53.61
N SER A 420 -13.08 34.00 -53.84
CA SER A 420 -13.93 34.97 -54.52
C SER A 420 -14.69 35.94 -53.60
N ILE A 421 -14.61 35.76 -52.27
CA ILE A 421 -15.33 36.58 -51.28
C ILE A 421 -14.32 37.45 -50.53
N SER A 422 -14.60 38.74 -50.39
CA SER A 422 -13.72 39.66 -49.66
C SER A 422 -13.64 39.31 -48.17
N GLY A 423 -12.42 39.26 -47.64
CA GLY A 423 -12.11 38.92 -46.25
C GLY A 423 -11.96 37.42 -46.01
N LYS A 424 -11.15 37.04 -45.01
CA LYS A 424 -10.80 35.65 -44.72
C LYS A 424 -12.01 34.83 -44.25
N GLN A 425 -12.38 33.83 -45.03
CA GLN A 425 -13.50 32.94 -44.76
C GLN A 425 -13.00 31.63 -44.14
N ASN A 426 -12.72 31.68 -42.84
CA ASN A 426 -12.20 30.52 -42.13
C ASN A 426 -13.33 29.58 -41.69
N ASN A 427 -13.09 28.28 -41.80
CA ASN A 427 -13.95 27.26 -41.21
C ASN A 427 -13.86 27.34 -39.68
N ARG A 428 -15.00 27.32 -38.98
CA ARG A 428 -15.02 27.13 -37.53
C ARG A 428 -16.10 26.12 -37.20
N SER A 429 -15.78 25.19 -36.31
CA SER A 429 -16.72 24.14 -35.94
C SER A 429 -16.69 23.92 -34.45
N PHE A 430 -17.85 23.90 -33.81
CA PHE A 430 -18.00 23.27 -32.52
C PHE A 430 -18.47 21.84 -32.75
N GLY A 431 -17.87 20.87 -32.09
CA GLY A 431 -18.19 19.47 -32.32
C GLY A 431 -18.22 18.63 -31.07
N LEU A 432 -18.97 17.53 -31.18
CA LEU A 432 -19.06 16.46 -30.21
C LEU A 432 -18.71 15.17 -30.92
N SER A 433 -17.94 14.30 -30.29
CA SER A 433 -17.65 12.99 -30.86
C SER A 433 -17.56 11.90 -29.81
N LEU A 434 -17.88 10.69 -30.25
CA LEU A 434 -17.66 9.45 -29.53
C LEU A 434 -16.63 8.62 -30.30
N SER A 435 -15.60 8.17 -29.61
CA SER A 435 -14.56 7.32 -30.20
C SER A 435 -14.50 5.99 -29.47
N LEU A 436 -14.46 4.90 -30.23
CA LEU A 436 -14.17 3.56 -29.73
C LEU A 436 -12.77 3.14 -30.20
N THR A 437 -11.86 2.70 -29.32
CA THR A 437 -10.49 2.28 -29.72
C THR A 437 -10.09 0.96 -29.09
N LEU A 438 -9.95 -0.10 -29.90
CA LEU A 438 -9.60 -1.46 -29.49
C LEU A 438 -8.09 -1.69 -29.40
#